data_AF-A0A7J7TG61-F1
#
_entry.id   AF-A0A7J7TG61-F1
#
_cell.length_a   1.000
_cell.length_b   1.000
_cell.length_c   1.000
_cell.angle_alpha   90.00
_cell.angle_beta   90.00
_cell.angle_gamma   90.00
#
_symmetry.space_group_name_H-M   'P 1'
#
loop_
_entity.id
_entity.type
_entity.pdbx_description
1 polymer ?
#
loop_
_entity_poly.entity_id
_entity_poly.type
_entity_poly.pdbx_seq_one_letter_code
_entity_poly.pdbx_strand_id
1 'polypeptide(L)'
;MELEDGVVYQEEPGGSGAVMSERVSGLAGSIYREFERLIGRYDEEVVKELMPLVVAVLENLDSVFAQDQEHQVELELLRDDNEQLITQYEREKALRKHAEEKFIEFEDSQEQEKKDLQTRVESLESQTRQLELKAKNYADQISRLEEREAELKKEYNALHQRHTEMIHNYMEHLERTKLHQLSGSDQLESTAHSRIRGRRSMVMRWGERDDVIASELLQDEVESCC
;
A
#
# COMPACT_ATOMS: atom_id res chain seq x y z
N MET A 1 12.72 -4.23 -23.82
CA MET A 1 13.95 -4.18 -24.65
C MET A 1 13.85 -5.40 -25.53
N GLU A 2 13.26 -5.20 -26.71
CA GLU A 2 13.09 -6.23 -27.74
C GLU A 2 14.46 -6.44 -28.38
N LEU A 3 14.93 -7.69 -28.41
CA LEU A 3 16.03 -8.09 -29.27
C LEU A 3 15.44 -9.08 -30.27
N GLU A 4 15.10 -8.50 -31.40
CA GLU A 4 14.93 -9.12 -32.70
C GLU A 4 16.23 -9.85 -33.06
N ASP A 5 16.17 -11.18 -33.21
CA ASP A 5 17.23 -11.97 -33.84
C ASP A 5 16.62 -12.75 -35.00
N GLY A 6 16.48 -12.04 -36.12
CA GLY A 6 16.09 -12.61 -37.40
C GLY A 6 17.30 -13.31 -38.01
N VAL A 7 17.42 -14.62 -37.78
CA VAL A 7 18.33 -15.47 -38.53
C VAL A 7 17.73 -15.70 -39.92
N VAL A 8 18.15 -14.86 -40.87
CA VAL A 8 17.86 -15.04 -42.29
C VAL A 8 18.73 -16.18 -42.80
N TYR A 9 18.15 -17.38 -42.91
CA TYR A 9 18.72 -18.45 -43.72
C TYR A 9 18.64 -18.01 -45.18
N GLN A 10 19.74 -17.47 -45.69
CA GLN A 10 19.92 -17.23 -47.10
C GLN A 10 20.26 -18.59 -47.73
N GLU A 11 19.25 -19.29 -48.25
CA GLU A 11 19.47 -20.40 -49.18
C GLU A 11 20.15 -19.84 -50.44
N GLU A 12 21.41 -20.20 -50.64
CA GLU A 12 22.09 -20.05 -51.94
C GLU A 12 21.64 -21.20 -52.85
N PRO A 13 20.91 -20.92 -53.95
CA PRO A 13 20.47 -21.94 -54.88
C PRO A 13 21.54 -22.11 -55.97
N GLY A 14 22.32 -23.17 -55.85
CA GLY A 14 23.03 -23.75 -56.98
C GLY A 14 24.55 -23.76 -56.86
N GLY A 15 25.12 -24.97 -56.91
CA GLY A 15 26.53 -25.13 -57.23
C GLY A 15 27.26 -26.24 -56.50
N SER A 16 26.69 -27.44 -56.43
CA SER A 16 27.49 -28.65 -56.22
C SER A 16 26.77 -29.80 -56.89
N GLY A 17 27.11 -30.08 -58.15
CA GLY A 17 26.90 -31.42 -58.67
C GLY A 17 27.64 -32.34 -57.72
N ALA A 18 26.87 -33.13 -56.96
CA ALA A 18 27.38 -33.97 -55.89
C ALA A 18 28.64 -34.67 -56.36
N VAL A 19 29.77 -34.32 -55.75
CA VAL A 19 31.05 -34.96 -56.03
C VAL A 19 30.87 -36.39 -55.54
N MET A 20 30.92 -37.38 -56.45
CA MET A 20 30.75 -38.78 -56.05
C MET A 20 31.63 -39.07 -54.84
N SER A 21 31.07 -39.78 -53.86
CA SER A 21 31.80 -40.17 -52.66
C SER A 21 33.14 -40.79 -53.06
N GLU A 22 34.24 -40.35 -52.44
CA GLU A 22 35.59 -40.80 -52.76
C GLU A 22 35.71 -42.33 -52.66
N ARG A 23 34.90 -42.94 -51.78
CA ARG A 23 34.76 -44.39 -51.64
C ARG A 23 34.06 -45.03 -52.84
N VAL A 24 32.96 -44.44 -53.32
CA VAL A 24 32.20 -44.96 -54.49
C VAL A 24 33.01 -44.76 -55.77
N SER A 25 33.70 -43.62 -55.91
CA SER A 25 34.64 -43.36 -57.01
C SER A 25 35.81 -44.35 -57.05
N GLY A 26 36.39 -44.68 -55.89
CA GLY A 26 37.44 -45.70 -55.78
C GLY A 26 36.96 -47.12 -56.12
N LEU A 27 35.73 -47.47 -55.72
CA LEU A 27 35.10 -48.74 -56.10
C LEU A 27 34.79 -48.79 -57.59
N ALA A 28 34.20 -47.74 -58.14
CA ALA A 28 33.93 -47.60 -59.57
C ALA A 28 35.22 -47.79 -60.37
N GLY A 29 36.30 -47.07 -60.03
CA GLY A 29 37.59 -47.20 -60.72
C GLY A 29 38.20 -48.60 -60.64
N SER A 30 37.98 -49.33 -59.54
CA SER A 30 38.44 -50.72 -59.40
C SER A 30 37.62 -51.68 -60.26
N ILE A 31 36.30 -51.49 -60.32
CA ILE A 31 35.38 -52.31 -61.10
C ILE A 31 35.58 -52.09 -62.61
N TYR A 32 35.72 -50.83 -63.05
CA TYR A 32 36.01 -50.52 -64.46
C TYR A 32 37.34 -51.11 -64.93
N ARG A 33 38.38 -51.13 -64.07
CA ARG A 33 39.68 -51.76 -64.40
C ARG A 33 39.59 -53.29 -64.52
N GLU A 34 38.68 -53.94 -63.82
CA GLU A 34 38.39 -55.37 -64.01
C GLU A 34 37.61 -55.61 -65.30
N PHE A 35 36.65 -54.74 -65.63
CA PHE A 35 35.93 -54.81 -66.90
C PHE A 35 36.84 -54.64 -68.11
N GLU A 36 37.79 -53.72 -68.09
CA GLU A 36 38.81 -53.58 -69.15
C GLU A 36 39.60 -54.88 -69.36
N ARG A 37 39.97 -55.58 -68.28
CA ARG A 37 40.65 -56.88 -68.36
C ARG A 37 39.77 -58.00 -68.94
N LEU A 38 38.48 -58.01 -68.60
CA LEU A 38 37.50 -58.96 -69.14
C LEU A 38 37.28 -58.76 -70.64
N ILE A 39 37.06 -57.52 -71.07
CA ILE A 39 36.92 -57.15 -72.48
C ILE A 39 38.15 -57.57 -73.28
N GLY A 40 39.36 -57.30 -72.75
CA GLY A 40 40.61 -57.68 -73.41
C GLY A 40 40.84 -59.19 -73.57
N ARG A 41 40.14 -60.04 -72.82
CA ARG A 41 40.26 -61.51 -72.88
C ARG A 41 39.10 -62.20 -73.60
N TYR A 42 37.89 -61.64 -73.51
CA TYR A 42 36.64 -62.31 -73.89
C TYR A 42 35.71 -61.45 -74.76
N ASP A 43 36.15 -60.28 -75.22
CA ASP A 43 35.38 -59.30 -76.00
C ASP A 43 34.29 -58.57 -75.19
N GLU A 44 33.72 -57.52 -75.78
CA GLU A 44 32.80 -56.57 -75.14
C GLU A 44 31.41 -57.16 -74.85
N GLU A 45 30.97 -58.14 -75.65
CA GLU A 45 29.64 -58.73 -75.51
C GLU A 45 29.38 -59.40 -74.14
N VAL A 46 30.43 -59.80 -73.41
CA VAL A 46 30.32 -60.42 -72.08
C VAL A 46 29.91 -59.43 -70.99
N VAL A 47 30.22 -58.13 -71.15
CA VAL A 47 29.95 -57.10 -70.14
C VAL A 47 28.79 -56.17 -70.51
N LYS A 48 28.28 -56.27 -71.74
CA LYS A 48 27.26 -55.38 -72.32
C LYS A 48 25.98 -55.26 -71.50
N GLU A 49 25.47 -56.37 -70.96
CA GLU A 49 24.27 -56.37 -70.11
C GLU A 49 24.59 -56.11 -68.62
N LEU A 50 25.83 -56.39 -68.20
CA LEU A 50 26.27 -56.25 -66.80
C LEU A 50 26.64 -54.79 -66.46
N MET A 51 27.21 -54.06 -67.42
CA MET A 51 27.68 -52.70 -67.22
C MET A 51 26.57 -51.73 -66.79
N PRO A 52 25.37 -51.71 -67.41
CA PRO A 52 24.26 -50.87 -66.96
C PRO A 52 23.80 -51.19 -65.53
N LEU A 53 23.83 -52.47 -65.12
CA LEU A 53 23.47 -52.88 -63.76
C LEU A 53 24.48 -52.37 -62.74
N VAL A 54 25.78 -52.48 -63.04
CA VAL A 54 26.84 -51.98 -62.16
C VAL A 54 26.81 -50.46 -62.07
N VAL A 55 26.59 -49.75 -63.18
CA VAL A 55 26.41 -48.30 -63.18
C VAL A 55 25.23 -47.92 -62.29
N ALA A 56 24.07 -48.56 -62.47
CA ALA A 56 22.89 -48.30 -61.64
C ALA A 56 23.14 -48.58 -60.15
N VAL A 57 23.90 -49.62 -59.80
CA VAL A 57 24.28 -49.89 -58.40
C VAL A 57 25.20 -48.79 -57.85
N LEU A 58 26.19 -48.35 -58.62
CA LEU A 58 27.12 -47.28 -58.21
C LEU A 58 26.40 -45.93 -58.04
N GLU A 59 25.49 -45.58 -58.95
CA GLU A 59 24.64 -44.38 -58.85
C GLU A 59 23.71 -44.43 -57.63
N ASN A 60 23.08 -45.58 -57.37
CA ASN A 60 22.25 -45.75 -56.17
C ASN A 60 23.05 -45.65 -54.87
N LEU A 61 24.26 -46.22 -54.84
CA LEU A 61 25.15 -46.09 -53.69
C LEU A 61 25.54 -44.62 -53.46
N ASP A 62 25.91 -43.91 -54.52
CA ASP A 62 26.28 -42.51 -54.43
C ASP A 62 25.12 -41.62 -53.95
N SER A 63 23.91 -41.87 -54.46
CA SER A 63 22.68 -41.22 -54.01
C SER A 63 22.41 -41.45 -52.52
N VAL A 64 22.56 -42.69 -52.04
CA VAL A 64 22.39 -43.01 -50.62
C VAL A 64 23.47 -42.33 -49.76
N PHE A 65 24.72 -42.24 -50.22
CA PHE A 65 25.77 -41.50 -49.51
C PHE A 65 25.49 -40.01 -49.43
N ALA A 66 24.97 -39.40 -50.50
CA ALA A 66 24.60 -38.00 -50.51
C ALA A 66 23.45 -37.71 -49.51
N GLN A 67 22.42 -38.57 -49.48
CA GLN A 67 21.32 -38.48 -48.53
C GLN A 67 21.78 -38.67 -47.08
N ASP A 68 22.68 -39.62 -46.82
CA ASP A 68 23.24 -39.86 -45.48
C ASP A 68 24.02 -38.63 -44.98
N GLN A 69 24.78 -37.98 -45.86
CA GLN A 69 25.50 -36.75 -45.52
C GLN A 69 24.56 -35.57 -45.26
N GLU A 70 23.49 -35.44 -46.05
CA GLU A 70 22.46 -34.42 -45.82
C GLU A 70 21.76 -34.61 -44.46
N HIS A 71 21.36 -35.84 -44.15
CA HIS A 71 20.77 -36.18 -42.85
C HIS A 71 21.75 -35.96 -41.69
N GLN A 72 23.03 -36.23 -41.88
CA GLN A 72 24.04 -35.97 -40.86
C GLN A 72 24.15 -34.47 -40.56
N VAL A 73 24.11 -33.61 -41.58
CA VAL A 73 24.09 -32.14 -41.39
C VAL A 73 22.80 -31.68 -40.71
N GLU A 74 21.65 -32.20 -41.12
CA GLU A 74 20.36 -31.90 -40.48
C GLU A 74 20.35 -32.28 -38.99
N LEU A 75 20.90 -33.44 -38.65
CA LEU A 75 21.04 -33.89 -37.26
C LEU A 75 21.95 -32.99 -36.44
N GLU A 76 23.02 -32.45 -37.03
CA GLU A 76 23.92 -31.50 -36.36
C GLU A 76 23.21 -30.16 -36.11
N LEU A 77 22.49 -29.63 -37.10
CA LEU A 77 21.69 -28.41 -36.94
C LEU A 77 20.63 -28.55 -35.85
N LEU A 78 19.89 -29.66 -35.85
CA LEU A 78 18.88 -29.93 -34.82
C LEU A 78 19.48 -30.10 -33.43
N ARG A 79 20.71 -30.61 -33.32
CA ARG A 79 21.42 -30.70 -32.04
C ARG A 79 21.82 -29.32 -31.53
N ASP A 80 22.35 -28.47 -32.40
CA ASP A 80 22.74 -27.10 -32.04
C ASP A 80 21.51 -26.28 -31.61
N ASP A 81 20.40 -26.38 -32.34
CA ASP A 81 19.12 -25.74 -31.98
C ASP A 81 18.60 -26.24 -30.62
N ASN A 82 18.73 -27.54 -30.34
CA ASN A 82 18.32 -28.10 -29.05
C ASN A 82 19.18 -27.57 -27.90
N GLU A 83 20.49 -27.46 -28.09
CA GLU A 83 21.42 -26.91 -27.09
C GLU A 83 21.12 -25.43 -26.79
N GLN A 84 20.81 -24.65 -27.82
CA GLN A 84 20.37 -23.26 -27.66
C GLN A 84 19.04 -23.18 -26.88
N LEU A 85 18.05 -24.01 -27.23
CA LEU A 85 16.76 -24.06 -26.54
C LEU A 85 16.93 -24.43 -25.06
N ILE A 86 17.80 -25.39 -24.73
CA ILE A 86 18.12 -25.76 -23.35
C ILE A 86 18.70 -24.56 -22.60
N THR A 87 19.68 -23.87 -23.19
CA THR A 87 20.33 -22.71 -22.57
C THR A 87 19.31 -21.58 -22.29
N GLN A 88 18.42 -21.30 -23.25
CA GLN A 88 17.36 -20.31 -23.08
C GLN A 88 16.35 -20.73 -21.99
N TYR A 89 15.94 -21.99 -21.99
CA TYR A 89 15.05 -22.54 -20.97
C TYR A 89 15.63 -22.40 -19.56
N GLU A 90 16.92 -22.72 -19.38
CA GLU A 90 17.58 -22.61 -18.08
C GLU A 90 17.68 -21.15 -17.60
N ARG A 91 17.97 -20.22 -18.51
CA ARG A 91 17.98 -18.78 -18.22
C ARG A 91 16.60 -18.30 -17.78
N GLU A 92 15.55 -18.64 -18.51
CA GLU A 92 14.18 -18.25 -18.18
C GLU A 92 13.71 -18.86 -16.86
N LYS A 93 14.06 -20.14 -16.62
CA LYS A 93 13.78 -20.83 -15.36
C LYS A 93 14.46 -20.11 -14.18
N ALA A 94 15.70 -19.65 -14.34
CA ALA A 94 16.40 -18.89 -13.31
C ALA A 94 15.77 -17.52 -13.05
N LEU A 95 15.37 -16.80 -14.11
CA LEU A 95 14.67 -15.52 -14.00
C LEU A 95 13.31 -15.67 -13.31
N ARG A 96 12.54 -16.72 -13.65
CA ARG A 96 11.28 -17.03 -12.99
C ARG A 96 11.46 -17.28 -11.50
N LYS A 97 12.44 -18.11 -11.13
CA LYS A 97 12.75 -18.40 -9.73
C LYS A 97 13.13 -17.14 -8.96
N HIS A 98 13.97 -16.28 -9.54
CA HIS A 98 14.35 -15.00 -8.93
C HIS A 98 13.16 -14.05 -8.76
N ALA A 99 12.24 -14.03 -9.73
CA ALA A 99 11.03 -13.24 -9.62
C ALA A 99 10.12 -13.79 -8.50
N GLU A 100 9.93 -15.10 -8.41
CA GLU A 100 9.16 -15.76 -7.34
C GLU A 100 9.74 -15.46 -5.96
N GLU A 101 11.06 -15.53 -5.79
CA GLU A 101 11.74 -15.18 -4.53
C GLU A 101 11.46 -13.72 -4.12
N LYS A 102 11.55 -12.78 -5.06
CA LYS A 102 11.20 -11.36 -4.81
C LYS A 102 9.73 -11.14 -4.48
N PHE A 103 8.83 -11.89 -5.09
CA PHE A 103 7.40 -11.80 -4.79
C PHE A 103 7.12 -12.23 -3.35
N ILE A 104 7.76 -13.31 -2.88
CA ILE A 104 7.63 -13.77 -1.49
C ILE A 104 8.15 -12.70 -0.52
N GLU A 105 9.34 -12.14 -0.75
CA GLU A 105 9.91 -11.07 0.09
C GLU A 105 8.98 -9.85 0.16
N PHE A 106 8.38 -9.49 -0.98
CA PHE A 106 7.43 -8.38 -1.06
C PHE A 106 6.14 -8.68 -0.28
N GLU A 107 5.56 -9.87 -0.44
CA GLU A 107 4.37 -10.30 0.30
C GLU A 107 4.61 -10.28 1.81
N ASP A 108 5.75 -10.81 2.28
CA ASP A 108 6.12 -10.81 3.69
C ASP A 108 6.26 -9.38 4.25
N SER A 109 6.92 -8.49 3.50
CA SER A 109 7.06 -7.08 3.88
C SER A 109 5.71 -6.37 3.95
N GLN A 110 4.82 -6.61 3.00
CA GLN A 110 3.48 -6.02 2.98
C GLN A 110 2.61 -6.57 4.11
N GLU A 111 2.73 -7.86 4.43
CA GLU A 111 2.01 -8.46 5.55
C GLU A 111 2.49 -7.89 6.89
N GLN A 112 3.79 -7.65 7.03
CA GLN A 112 4.36 -6.99 8.21
C GLN A 112 3.85 -5.55 8.36
N GLU A 113 3.91 -4.74 7.30
CA GLU A 113 3.40 -3.35 7.31
C GLU A 113 1.91 -3.31 7.65
N LYS A 114 1.12 -4.24 7.10
CA LYS A 114 -0.30 -4.39 7.43
C LYS A 114 -0.52 -4.70 8.91
N LYS A 115 0.28 -5.59 9.51
CA LYS A 115 0.18 -5.92 10.95
C LYS A 115 0.53 -4.72 11.83
N ASP A 116 1.55 -3.95 11.44
CA ASP A 116 1.97 -2.76 12.18
C ASP A 116 0.90 -1.65 12.11
N LEU A 117 0.33 -1.42 10.93
CA LEU A 117 -0.78 -0.48 10.74
C LEU A 117 -2.03 -0.92 11.53
N GLN A 118 -2.36 -2.21 11.51
CA GLN A 118 -3.49 -2.76 12.27
C GLN A 118 -3.30 -2.53 13.78
N THR A 119 -2.10 -2.80 14.30
CA THR A 119 -1.75 -2.53 15.70
C THR A 119 -1.87 -1.05 16.04
N ARG A 120 -1.47 -0.16 15.12
CA ARG A 120 -1.59 1.29 15.30
C ARG A 120 -3.05 1.73 15.33
N VAL A 121 -3.90 1.18 14.47
CA VAL A 121 -5.34 1.45 14.45
C VAL A 121 -5.96 1.03 15.79
N GLU A 122 -5.70 -0.18 16.26
CA GLU A 122 -6.22 -0.68 17.54
C GLU A 122 -5.81 0.21 18.73
N SER A 123 -4.55 0.68 18.72
CA SER A 123 -4.04 1.64 19.70
C SER A 123 -4.83 2.96 19.66
N LEU A 124 -5.01 3.55 18.48
CA LEU A 124 -5.76 4.80 18.30
C LEU A 124 -7.24 4.66 18.67
N GLU A 125 -7.86 3.52 18.36
CA GLU A 125 -9.24 3.21 18.78
C GLU A 125 -9.37 3.12 20.29
N SER A 126 -8.37 2.55 20.97
CA SER A 126 -8.35 2.49 22.44
C SER A 126 -8.20 3.89 23.06
N GLN A 127 -7.32 4.72 22.50
CA GLN A 127 -7.13 6.11 22.94
C GLN A 127 -8.39 6.94 22.73
N THR A 128 -9.05 6.78 21.58
CA THR A 128 -10.32 7.46 21.27
C THR A 128 -11.39 7.10 22.30
N ARG A 129 -11.57 5.80 22.60
CA ARG A 129 -12.52 5.34 23.63
C ARG A 129 -12.23 5.92 25.02
N GLN A 130 -10.95 6.07 25.38
CA GLN A 130 -10.56 6.70 26.65
C GLN A 130 -10.90 8.19 26.68
N LEU A 131 -10.63 8.92 25.60
CA LEU A 131 -10.95 10.34 25.48
C LEU A 131 -12.46 10.58 25.50
N GLU A 132 -13.26 9.74 24.85
CA GLU A 132 -14.71 9.80 24.90
C GLU A 132 -15.24 9.63 26.33
N LEU A 133 -14.66 8.72 27.11
CA LEU A 133 -15.04 8.52 28.50
C LEU A 133 -14.66 9.74 29.35
N LYS A 134 -13.47 10.31 29.17
CA LYS A 134 -13.06 11.55 29.84
C LYS A 134 -14.00 12.70 29.49
N ALA A 135 -14.36 12.88 28.22
CA ALA A 135 -15.28 13.92 27.77
C ALA A 135 -16.66 13.78 28.43
N LYS A 136 -17.20 12.55 28.52
CA LYS A 136 -18.45 12.28 29.24
C LYS A 136 -18.36 12.64 30.72
N ASN A 137 -17.27 12.26 31.39
CA ASN A 137 -17.07 12.59 32.81
C ASN A 137 -17.02 14.11 33.05
N TYR A 138 -16.33 14.87 32.18
CA TYR A 138 -16.30 16.33 32.28
C TYR A 138 -17.67 16.96 31.99
N ALA A 139 -18.41 16.45 31.00
CA ALA A 139 -19.77 16.91 30.73
C ALA A 139 -20.70 16.71 31.95
N ASP A 140 -20.63 15.57 32.61
CA ASP A 140 -21.37 15.29 33.85
C ASP A 140 -20.96 16.22 35.00
N GLN A 141 -19.65 16.52 35.12
CA GLN A 141 -19.15 17.46 36.12
C GLN A 141 -19.67 18.88 35.88
N ILE A 142 -19.64 19.35 34.63
CA ILE A 142 -20.15 20.66 34.22
C ILE A 142 -21.64 20.77 34.56
N SER A 143 -22.45 19.78 34.16
CA SER A 143 -23.89 19.74 34.45
C SER A 143 -24.21 19.89 35.95
N ARG A 144 -23.45 19.20 36.82
CA ARG A 144 -23.58 19.33 38.28
C ARG A 144 -23.17 20.70 38.81
N LEU A 145 -22.23 21.39 38.16
CA LEU A 145 -21.83 22.74 38.55
C LEU A 145 -22.88 23.77 38.10
N GLU A 146 -23.42 23.62 36.90
CA GLU A 146 -24.50 24.45 36.37
C GLU A 146 -25.75 24.37 37.24
N GLU A 147 -26.12 23.17 37.73
CA GLU A 147 -27.23 22.99 38.67
C GLU A 147 -27.02 23.76 39.98
N ARG A 148 -25.84 23.65 40.59
CA ARG A 148 -25.49 24.39 41.81
C ARG A 148 -25.48 25.91 41.58
N GLU A 149 -24.98 26.35 40.44
CA GLU A 149 -25.02 27.77 40.08
C GLU A 149 -26.46 28.27 39.94
N ALA A 150 -27.34 27.47 39.33
CA ALA A 150 -28.75 27.79 39.20
C ALA A 150 -29.47 27.85 40.57
N GLU A 151 -29.14 26.95 41.50
CA GLU A 151 -29.64 27.00 42.88
C GLU A 151 -29.19 28.27 43.60
N LEU A 152 -27.89 28.60 43.56
CA LEU A 152 -27.36 29.82 44.18
C LEU A 152 -27.98 31.09 43.57
N LYS A 153 -28.22 31.12 42.25
CA LYS A 153 -28.95 32.22 41.60
C LYS A 153 -30.38 32.34 42.11
N LYS A 154 -31.09 31.23 42.31
CA LYS A 154 -32.45 31.24 42.90
C LYS A 154 -32.43 31.79 44.32
N GLU A 155 -31.51 31.34 45.17
CA GLU A 155 -31.38 31.82 46.55
C GLU A 155 -31.03 33.31 46.62
N TYR A 156 -30.09 33.75 45.78
CA TYR A 156 -29.74 35.16 45.66
C TYR A 156 -30.94 36.02 45.26
N ASN A 157 -31.69 35.60 44.24
CA ASN A 157 -32.88 36.31 43.78
C ASN A 157 -33.96 36.38 44.87
N ALA A 158 -34.20 35.29 45.60
CA ALA A 158 -35.16 35.26 46.71
C ALA A 158 -34.74 36.20 47.85
N LEU A 159 -33.45 36.21 48.22
CA LEU A 159 -32.92 37.13 49.23
C LEU A 159 -33.03 38.59 48.77
N HIS A 160 -32.72 38.86 47.51
CA HIS A 160 -32.83 40.19 46.91
C HIS A 160 -34.28 40.69 46.89
N GLN A 161 -35.25 39.83 46.55
CA GLN A 161 -36.68 40.14 46.63
C GLN A 161 -37.08 40.50 48.06
N ARG A 162 -36.71 39.67 49.05
CA ARG A 162 -37.02 39.92 50.47
C ARG A 162 -36.40 41.22 50.98
N HIS A 163 -35.18 41.54 50.56
CA HIS A 163 -34.51 42.80 50.89
C HIS A 163 -35.24 44.00 50.24
N THR A 164 -35.66 43.86 48.99
CA THR A 164 -36.41 44.90 48.27
C THR A 164 -37.77 45.16 48.92
N GLU A 165 -38.50 44.11 49.29
CA GLU A 165 -39.75 44.20 50.04
C GLU A 165 -39.56 44.92 51.39
N MET A 166 -38.48 44.60 52.11
CA MET A 166 -38.15 45.27 53.37
C MET A 166 -37.95 46.78 53.19
N ILE A 167 -37.23 47.20 52.13
CA ILE A 167 -37.04 48.61 51.80
C ILE A 167 -38.38 49.27 51.46
N HIS A 168 -39.20 48.62 50.63
CA HIS A 168 -40.51 49.15 50.24
C HIS A 168 -41.42 49.35 51.47
N ASN A 169 -41.52 48.33 52.33
CA ASN A 169 -42.28 48.42 53.58
C ASN A 169 -41.77 49.55 54.48
N TYR A 170 -40.45 49.71 54.61
CA TYR A 170 -39.86 50.79 55.41
C TYR A 170 -40.21 52.18 54.85
N MET A 171 -40.14 52.34 53.53
CA MET A 171 -40.56 53.58 52.86
C MET A 171 -42.04 53.89 53.09
N GLU A 172 -42.91 52.89 52.93
CA GLU A 172 -44.34 53.05 53.16
C GLU A 172 -44.65 53.45 54.61
N HIS A 173 -43.97 52.83 55.58
CA HIS A 173 -44.07 53.22 56.99
C HIS A 173 -43.63 54.67 57.21
N LEU A 174 -42.50 55.09 56.63
CA LEU A 174 -42.01 56.47 56.74
C LEU A 174 -43.03 57.48 56.18
N GLU A 175 -43.62 57.18 55.02
CA GLU A 175 -44.65 58.02 54.39
C GLU A 175 -45.92 58.10 55.24
N ARG A 176 -46.38 56.96 55.79
CA ARG A 176 -47.52 56.91 56.73
C ARG A 176 -47.25 57.73 58.00
N THR A 177 -46.06 57.64 58.59
CA THR A 177 -45.67 58.44 59.76
C THR A 177 -45.63 59.93 59.42
N LYS A 178 -45.08 60.31 58.26
CA LYS A 178 -45.05 61.70 57.80
C LYS A 178 -46.45 62.28 57.59
N LEU A 179 -47.37 61.50 57.03
CA LEU A 179 -48.78 61.88 56.86
C LEU A 179 -49.50 62.02 58.22
N HIS A 180 -49.25 61.12 59.17
CA HIS A 180 -49.78 61.25 60.53
C HIS A 180 -49.27 62.52 61.24
N GLN A 181 -48.01 62.90 61.04
CA GLN A 181 -47.46 64.15 61.59
C GLN A 181 -48.06 65.41 60.94
N LEU A 182 -48.50 65.32 59.68
CA LEU A 182 -49.15 66.43 58.95
C LEU A 182 -50.68 66.48 59.20
N SER A 183 -51.31 65.36 59.55
CA SER A 183 -52.75 65.22 59.82
C SER A 183 -53.11 65.30 61.31
N GLY A 184 -52.15 65.07 62.21
CA GLY A 184 -52.32 65.12 63.66
C GLY A 184 -51.37 66.11 64.31
N SER A 185 -51.67 67.40 64.20
CA SER A 185 -51.18 68.38 65.19
C SER A 185 -52.21 68.47 66.31
N ASP A 186 -52.13 67.54 67.25
CA ASP A 186 -52.39 67.77 68.68
C ASP A 186 -52.05 66.49 69.47
N GLN A 187 -50.76 66.25 69.70
CA GLN A 187 -50.17 66.10 71.04
C GLN A 187 -48.71 65.65 70.97
N LEU A 188 -47.93 66.27 71.84
CA LEU A 188 -46.47 66.26 71.97
C LEU A 188 -45.90 64.95 72.53
N GLU A 189 -44.57 64.88 72.36
CA GLU A 189 -43.57 64.12 73.13
C GLU A 189 -43.25 62.69 72.64
N SER A 190 -42.00 62.24 72.60
CA SER A 190 -40.67 62.84 72.73
C SER A 190 -39.65 61.73 72.39
N THR A 191 -38.41 62.15 72.18
CA THR A 191 -37.19 61.35 72.42
C THR A 191 -36.60 60.57 71.25
N ALA A 192 -35.63 61.25 70.62
CA ALA A 192 -34.28 60.82 70.31
C ALA A 192 -34.03 59.34 69.99
N HIS A 193 -33.46 59.08 68.79
CA HIS A 193 -32.12 58.52 68.68
C HIS A 193 -31.56 58.73 67.27
N SER A 194 -30.85 59.84 67.08
CA SER A 194 -29.84 59.95 66.04
C SER A 194 -28.60 59.16 66.48
N ARG A 195 -28.24 58.13 65.72
CA ARG A 195 -26.89 57.53 65.73
C ARG A 195 -26.47 57.25 64.31
N ILE A 196 -26.01 58.30 63.64
CA ILE A 196 -25.17 58.17 62.44
C ILE A 196 -23.81 57.65 62.90
N ARG A 197 -23.55 56.36 62.65
CA ARG A 197 -22.24 55.73 62.83
C ARG A 197 -21.87 55.09 61.50
N GLY A 198 -20.90 55.69 60.82
CA GLY A 198 -20.47 55.30 59.49
C GLY A 198 -20.08 53.83 59.39
N ARG A 199 -20.46 53.19 58.27
CA ARG A 199 -19.85 51.96 57.77
C ARG A 199 -19.78 52.03 56.24
N ARG A 200 -18.53 52.08 55.77
CA ARG A 200 -17.93 51.61 54.51
C ARG A 200 -18.87 51.32 53.33
N SER A 201 -18.52 51.94 52.19
CA SER A 201 -18.91 51.44 50.87
C SER A 201 -18.53 49.96 50.73
N MET A 202 -19.52 49.11 50.49
CA MET A 202 -19.29 47.77 49.97
C MET A 202 -19.45 47.86 48.46
N VAL A 203 -18.36 48.20 47.77
CA VAL A 203 -18.25 47.95 46.33
C VAL A 203 -18.30 46.44 46.18
N MET A 204 -19.42 45.91 45.69
CA MET A 204 -19.46 44.55 45.18
C MET A 204 -18.63 44.53 43.90
N ARG A 205 -17.37 44.09 44.01
CA ARG A 205 -16.58 43.67 42.86
C ARG A 205 -17.14 42.31 42.42
N TRP A 206 -18.07 42.35 41.48
CA TRP A 206 -18.38 41.22 40.63
C TRP A 206 -17.45 41.29 39.42
N GLY A 207 -16.77 40.19 39.12
CA GLY A 207 -15.88 40.06 37.98
C GLY A 207 -14.46 39.77 38.40
N GLU A 208 -14.12 38.48 38.39
CA GLU A 208 -12.79 37.87 38.22
C GLU A 208 -12.86 36.46 38.82
N ARG A 209 -13.44 35.52 38.07
CA ARG A 209 -13.32 34.09 38.34
C ARG A 209 -13.28 33.23 37.08
N ASP A 210 -12.71 33.78 36.00
CA ASP A 210 -12.47 33.04 34.75
C ASP A 210 -11.00 32.58 34.60
N ASP A 211 -10.11 32.90 35.53
CA ASP A 211 -8.66 32.64 35.33
C ASP A 211 -8.10 31.41 36.06
N VAL A 212 -8.92 30.58 36.71
CA VAL A 212 -8.40 29.37 37.41
C VAL A 212 -8.48 28.11 36.54
N ILE A 213 -9.31 28.09 35.49
CA ILE A 213 -9.43 26.91 34.61
C ILE A 213 -8.37 26.90 33.49
N ALA A 214 -7.73 28.04 33.20
CA ALA A 214 -6.70 28.13 32.16
C ALA A 214 -5.33 27.55 32.59
N SER A 215 -5.04 27.44 33.88
CA SER A 215 -3.74 26.91 34.34
C SER A 215 -3.68 25.39 34.47
N GLU A 216 -4.81 24.70 34.60
CA GLU A 216 -4.82 23.24 34.76
C GLU A 216 -4.85 22.48 33.42
N LEU A 217 -5.23 23.15 32.32
CA LEU A 217 -5.20 22.61 30.95
C LEU A 217 -3.81 22.67 30.29
N LEU A 218 -2.87 23.45 30.83
CA LEU A 218 -1.50 23.57 30.29
C LEU A 218 -0.48 22.64 30.95
N GLN A 219 -0.87 21.92 32.00
CA GLN A 219 0.03 21.01 32.71
C GLN A 219 -0.07 19.56 32.21
N ASP A 220 -1.22 19.17 31.64
CA ASP A 220 -1.42 17.83 31.05
C ASP A 220 -0.88 17.70 29.61
N GLU A 221 -0.64 18.80 28.88
CA GLU A 221 -0.06 18.74 27.52
C GLU A 221 1.47 18.51 27.52
N VAL A 222 2.17 18.71 28.65
CA VAL A 222 3.63 18.55 28.72
C VAL A 222 4.04 17.13 29.14
N GLU A 223 3.18 16.38 29.85
CA GLU A 223 3.49 15.00 30.27
C GLU A 223 3.12 13.93 29.23
N SER A 224 2.42 14.30 28.14
CA SER A 224 2.06 13.37 27.07
C SER A 224 3.06 13.35 25.89
N CYS A 225 4.17 14.10 25.96
CA CYS A 225 5.14 14.24 24.87
C CYS A 225 6.59 13.82 25.25
N CYS A 226 6.79 13.10 26.36
CA CYS A 226 8.04 12.39 26.66
C CYS A 226 7.83 10.89 26.71
#